data_AF-A0A0D3J0E9-F1
#
_entry.id   AF-A0A0D3J0E9-F1
#
_cell.length_a   1.000
_cell.length_b   1.000
_cell.length_c   1.000
_cell.angle_alpha   90.00
_cell.angle_beta   90.00
_cell.angle_gamma   90.00
#
_symmetry.space_group_name_H-M   'P 1'
#
loop_
_entity.id
_entity.type
_entity.pdbx_description
1 polymer ?
#
loop_
_entity_poly.entity_id
_entity_poly.type
_entity_poly.pdbx_seq_one_letter_code
_entity_poly.pdbx_strand_id
1 'polypeptide(L)'
;PFRPRQPAIGFHRQKKADSVLGMSESGSASAVVKQYLYMLAQIASHERWLRCLAACEQLDAEMDDPNGVKHREATRFIAVSQFASGAWLDLCPDGRHSSKITSEVFATALQRRHGYYISCAKYVYDAKEAAGETVTIGMRKGDQLANGSKDIPCEHNIRHNGTMYAAANMVRARACGKLVLGDKANPQTTFHLNEGHVTDMCEIGGDLQSQRDVHYEVKVPSALTKTRQAGQGSAAHGGCCASLGHKFGFGNTLDQTLLKVLGCKERGHKSQGPLVHATGKGWVKEHKGQYYDALHVKNGIVKICLVESQGGIAPPTKRIIHNFAKE
;
A
#
# COMPACT_ATOMS: atom_id res chain seq x y z
N PRO A 1 -15.62 -18.32 -38.78
CA PRO A 1 -16.94 -18.30 -38.12
C PRO A 1 -17.10 -19.50 -37.17
N PHE A 2 -16.71 -19.33 -35.91
CA PHE A 2 -16.82 -20.35 -34.85
C PHE A 2 -17.60 -19.74 -33.69
N ARG A 3 -18.79 -20.28 -33.40
CA ARG A 3 -19.61 -19.97 -32.22
C ARG A 3 -19.17 -20.82 -31.03
N PRO A 4 -19.06 -20.28 -29.81
CA PRO A 4 -18.96 -21.07 -28.60
C PRO A 4 -20.36 -21.47 -28.08
N ARG A 5 -20.50 -22.73 -27.63
CA ARG A 5 -21.67 -23.23 -26.89
C ARG A 5 -21.57 -22.79 -25.43
N GLN A 6 -22.62 -22.16 -24.91
CA GLN A 6 -22.88 -22.04 -23.47
C GLN A 6 -23.58 -23.32 -22.97
N PRO A 7 -23.29 -23.83 -21.77
CA PRO A 7 -24.22 -24.69 -21.05
C PRO A 7 -25.16 -23.85 -20.19
N ALA A 8 -26.45 -24.12 -20.35
CA ALA A 8 -27.52 -23.63 -19.50
C ALA A 8 -27.46 -24.30 -18.12
N ILE A 9 -27.59 -23.52 -17.05
CA ILE A 9 -27.97 -24.03 -15.74
C ILE A 9 -29.14 -23.16 -15.26
N GLY A 10 -30.30 -23.81 -15.17
CA GLY A 10 -31.57 -23.19 -14.86
C GLY A 10 -31.63 -22.63 -13.45
N PHE A 11 -32.27 -21.47 -13.34
CA PHE A 11 -32.82 -20.97 -12.09
C PHE A 11 -33.93 -21.91 -11.61
N HIS A 12 -33.79 -22.45 -10.40
CA HIS A 12 -34.93 -22.89 -9.58
C HIS A 12 -34.85 -22.15 -8.24
N ARG A 13 -35.83 -21.28 -8.04
CA ARG A 13 -36.02 -20.46 -6.84
C ARG A 13 -36.84 -21.25 -5.81
N GLN A 14 -36.41 -21.14 -4.55
CA GLN A 14 -37.21 -21.17 -3.31
C GLN A 14 -38.12 -22.38 -3.04
N LYS A 15 -37.74 -23.16 -2.02
CA LYS A 15 -38.57 -23.40 -0.81
C LYS A 15 -37.75 -24.11 0.28
N LYS A 16 -38.03 -23.75 1.54
CA LYS A 16 -37.48 -24.23 2.82
C LYS A 16 -36.15 -23.62 3.29
N ALA A 17 -36.18 -22.33 3.58
CA ALA A 17 -35.67 -21.85 4.85
C ALA A 17 -36.70 -22.22 5.95
N ASP A 18 -36.24 -22.42 7.18
CA ASP A 18 -37.00 -22.79 8.39
C ASP A 18 -37.18 -24.32 8.58
N SER A 19 -36.24 -24.96 9.28
CA SER A 19 -36.47 -26.11 10.18
C SER A 19 -35.22 -26.82 10.72
N VAL A 20 -34.03 -26.18 10.77
CA VAL A 20 -32.89 -26.77 11.50
C VAL A 20 -32.20 -25.73 12.39
N LEU A 21 -32.98 -25.07 13.24
CA LEU A 21 -32.49 -24.53 14.52
C LEU A 21 -32.86 -25.55 15.61
N GLY A 22 -32.18 -26.69 15.59
CA GLY A 22 -32.13 -27.63 16.70
C GLY A 22 -30.76 -27.55 17.33
N MET A 23 -30.58 -26.58 18.25
CA MET A 23 -29.40 -26.57 19.11
C MET A 23 -29.57 -27.69 20.14
N SER A 24 -28.81 -28.77 19.98
CA SER A 24 -28.47 -29.67 21.08
C SER A 24 -26.99 -29.48 21.41
N GLU A 25 -26.74 -29.21 22.69
CA GLU A 25 -25.43 -29.02 23.29
C GLU A 25 -24.64 -30.34 23.31
N SER A 26 -23.82 -30.57 22.28
CA SER A 26 -22.59 -31.37 22.37
C SER A 26 -21.95 -31.47 20.98
N GLY A 27 -20.74 -30.96 20.82
CA GLY A 27 -19.91 -31.30 19.65
C GLY A 27 -19.38 -30.09 18.89
N SER A 28 -18.04 -30.02 18.85
CA SER A 28 -17.21 -29.16 18.00
C SER A 28 -17.92 -28.68 16.72
N ALA A 29 -18.12 -27.36 16.60
CA ALA A 29 -18.53 -26.76 15.34
C ALA A 29 -17.48 -27.10 14.26
N SER A 30 -17.86 -27.98 13.34
CA SER A 30 -17.06 -28.45 12.22
C SER A 30 -16.37 -27.28 11.50
N ALA A 31 -15.09 -27.44 11.14
CA ALA A 31 -14.30 -26.46 10.39
C ALA A 31 -15.03 -25.97 9.12
N VAL A 32 -15.91 -26.80 8.57
CA VAL A 32 -16.79 -26.51 7.43
C VAL A 32 -17.81 -25.41 7.77
N VAL A 33 -18.44 -25.44 8.95
CA VAL A 33 -19.40 -24.42 9.39
C VAL A 33 -18.70 -23.08 9.65
N LYS A 34 -17.49 -23.10 10.21
CA LYS A 34 -16.65 -21.88 10.33
C LYS A 34 -16.32 -21.31 8.96
N GLN A 35 -15.93 -22.14 8.00
CA GLN A 35 -15.58 -21.71 6.65
C GLN A 35 -16.77 -21.13 5.88
N TYR A 36 -17.98 -21.68 6.04
CA TYR A 36 -19.21 -21.11 5.48
C TYR A 36 -19.63 -19.81 6.18
N LEU A 37 -19.46 -19.69 7.50
CA LEU A 37 -19.66 -18.42 8.22
C LEU A 37 -18.68 -17.34 7.75
N TYR A 38 -17.41 -17.66 7.53
CA TYR A 38 -16.43 -16.73 6.94
C TYR A 38 -16.79 -16.35 5.50
N MET A 39 -17.28 -17.29 4.68
CA MET A 39 -17.71 -17.01 3.30
C MET A 39 -18.98 -16.13 3.25
N LEU A 40 -19.99 -16.42 4.07
CA LEU A 40 -21.21 -15.62 4.16
C LEU A 40 -20.93 -14.23 4.77
N ALA A 41 -20.08 -14.15 5.79
CA ALA A 41 -19.62 -12.88 6.35
C ALA A 41 -18.81 -12.07 5.32
N GLN A 42 -17.99 -12.71 4.48
CA GLN A 42 -17.28 -12.02 3.39
C GLN A 42 -18.26 -11.49 2.34
N ILE A 43 -19.27 -12.24 1.92
CA ILE A 43 -20.27 -11.77 0.94
C ILE A 43 -21.08 -10.58 1.49
N ALA A 44 -21.53 -10.63 2.76
CA ALA A 44 -22.20 -9.50 3.41
C ALA A 44 -21.27 -8.29 3.67
N SER A 45 -19.98 -8.55 3.90
CA SER A 45 -18.97 -7.50 4.08
C SER A 45 -18.68 -6.75 2.79
N HIS A 46 -18.72 -7.41 1.62
CA HIS A 46 -18.53 -6.72 0.33
C HIS A 46 -19.65 -5.72 0.03
N GLU A 47 -20.92 -6.04 0.30
CA GLU A 47 -22.01 -5.10 0.06
C GLU A 47 -21.90 -3.86 0.96
N ARG A 48 -21.65 -4.05 2.26
CA ARG A 48 -21.45 -2.93 3.19
C ARG A 48 -20.23 -2.10 2.80
N TRP A 49 -19.14 -2.76 2.41
CA TRP A 49 -17.94 -2.10 1.93
C TRP A 49 -18.21 -1.28 0.67
N LEU A 50 -18.94 -1.82 -0.31
CA LEU A 50 -19.31 -1.09 -1.52
C LEU A 50 -20.21 0.11 -1.22
N ARG A 51 -21.17 -0.01 -0.28
CA ARG A 51 -21.98 1.11 0.18
C ARG A 51 -21.14 2.19 0.85
N CYS A 52 -20.18 1.80 1.69
CA CYS A 52 -19.24 2.75 2.30
C CYS A 52 -18.35 3.44 1.26
N LEU A 53 -17.87 2.70 0.25
CA LEU A 53 -17.11 3.28 -0.85
C LEU A 53 -17.95 4.29 -1.64
N ALA A 54 -19.17 3.93 -2.02
CA ALA A 54 -20.09 4.83 -2.72
C ALA A 54 -20.37 6.11 -1.90
N ALA A 55 -20.56 5.98 -0.58
CA ALA A 55 -20.70 7.14 0.30
C ALA A 55 -19.43 8.00 0.33
N CYS A 56 -18.24 7.40 0.30
CA CYS A 56 -16.98 8.15 0.20
C CYS A 56 -16.84 8.87 -1.15
N GLU A 57 -17.24 8.23 -2.26
CA GLU A 57 -17.23 8.84 -3.59
C GLU A 57 -18.21 10.01 -3.68
N GLN A 58 -19.39 9.89 -3.05
CA GLN A 58 -20.35 10.98 -2.93
C GLN A 58 -19.77 12.15 -2.14
N LEU A 59 -19.16 11.89 -0.98
CA LEU A 59 -18.47 12.92 -0.20
C LEU A 59 -17.36 13.61 -1.00
N ASP A 60 -16.59 12.84 -1.77
CA ASP A 60 -15.54 13.39 -2.63
C ASP A 60 -16.11 14.26 -3.77
N ALA A 61 -17.32 13.97 -4.26
CA ALA A 61 -18.00 14.75 -5.30
C ALA A 61 -18.63 16.04 -4.76
N GLU A 62 -19.08 16.03 -3.50
CA GLU A 62 -19.66 17.18 -2.81
C GLU A 62 -18.60 18.11 -2.19
N MET A 63 -17.35 17.63 -2.05
CA MET A 63 -16.27 18.38 -1.41
C MET A 63 -15.72 19.49 -2.31
N ASP A 64 -15.89 20.74 -1.88
CA ASP A 64 -15.27 21.91 -2.51
C ASP A 64 -13.84 22.14 -1.98
N ASP A 65 -12.90 21.31 -2.40
CA ASP A 65 -11.46 21.50 -2.14
C ASP A 65 -10.65 21.34 -3.45
N PRO A 66 -10.66 22.35 -4.34
CA PRO A 66 -10.01 22.27 -5.66
C PRO A 66 -8.50 22.05 -5.59
N ASN A 67 -7.88 22.42 -4.47
CA ASN A 67 -6.44 22.28 -4.19
C ASN A 67 -6.12 21.11 -3.23
N GLY A 68 -7.13 20.30 -2.94
CA GLY A 68 -7.08 19.15 -2.05
C GLY A 68 -6.56 17.88 -2.72
N VAL A 69 -6.54 16.80 -1.93
CA VAL A 69 -6.33 15.45 -2.47
C VAL A 69 -7.59 15.05 -3.23
N LYS A 70 -7.49 14.74 -4.53
CA LYS A 70 -8.63 14.28 -5.31
C LYS A 70 -9.06 12.87 -4.90
N HIS A 71 -10.36 12.63 -4.83
CA HIS A 71 -10.94 11.35 -4.39
C HIS A 71 -10.37 10.87 -3.05
N ARG A 72 -10.23 11.81 -2.11
CA ARG A 72 -9.52 11.61 -0.85
C ARG A 72 -10.18 10.53 -0.02
N GLU A 73 -11.48 10.61 0.17
CA GLU A 73 -12.22 9.70 1.05
C GLU A 73 -12.30 8.30 0.44
N ALA A 74 -12.56 8.17 -0.86
CA ALA A 74 -12.54 6.90 -1.55
C ALA A 74 -11.15 6.25 -1.48
N THR A 75 -10.08 7.02 -1.74
CA THR A 75 -8.70 6.54 -1.64
C THR A 75 -8.34 6.12 -0.21
N ARG A 76 -8.70 6.93 0.79
CA ARG A 76 -8.48 6.60 2.21
C ARG A 76 -9.18 5.30 2.57
N PHE A 77 -10.45 5.17 2.22
CA PHE A 77 -11.27 4.01 2.57
C PHE A 77 -10.70 2.73 1.97
N ILE A 78 -10.25 2.77 0.71
CA ILE A 78 -9.55 1.66 0.07
C ILE A 78 -8.22 1.36 0.79
N ALA A 79 -7.38 2.36 1.07
CA ALA A 79 -6.09 2.18 1.72
C ALA A 79 -6.21 1.50 3.11
N VAL A 80 -7.19 1.89 3.92
CA VAL A 80 -7.44 1.30 5.25
C VAL A 80 -8.18 -0.04 5.22
N SER A 81 -8.55 -0.50 4.02
CA SER A 81 -9.14 -1.82 3.78
C SER A 81 -8.10 -2.84 3.31
N GLN A 82 -6.85 -2.43 3.09
CA GLN A 82 -5.79 -3.31 2.60
C GLN A 82 -5.29 -4.25 3.68
N PHE A 83 -4.63 -5.33 3.24
CA PHE A 83 -4.02 -6.33 4.12
C PHE A 83 -3.16 -5.68 5.21
N ALA A 84 -3.37 -6.13 6.45
CA ALA A 84 -2.70 -5.69 7.68
C ALA A 84 -2.88 -4.21 8.08
N SER A 85 -3.63 -3.39 7.33
CA SER A 85 -3.87 -1.98 7.68
C SER A 85 -4.57 -1.76 9.03
N GLY A 86 -5.33 -2.76 9.49
CA GLY A 86 -6.00 -2.77 10.79
C GLY A 86 -5.31 -3.63 11.85
N ALA A 87 -4.18 -4.29 11.55
CA ALA A 87 -3.59 -5.30 12.45
C ALA A 87 -3.20 -4.74 13.83
N TRP A 88 -2.92 -3.44 13.91
CA TRP A 88 -2.63 -2.75 15.18
C TRP A 88 -3.87 -2.59 16.08
N LEU A 89 -5.09 -2.72 15.54
CA LEU A 89 -6.34 -2.78 16.30
C LEU A 89 -6.62 -4.19 16.83
N ASP A 90 -6.04 -5.20 16.19
CA ASP A 90 -6.17 -6.61 16.58
C ASP A 90 -5.08 -7.04 17.58
N LEU A 91 -4.23 -6.10 18.04
CA LEU A 91 -3.19 -6.38 19.03
C LEU A 91 -3.83 -6.82 20.36
N CYS A 92 -3.51 -8.05 20.78
CA CYS A 92 -3.96 -8.56 22.06
C CYS A 92 -3.37 -7.70 23.20
N PRO A 93 -4.20 -7.17 24.12
CA PRO A 93 -3.72 -6.45 25.29
C PRO A 93 -3.09 -7.45 26.27
N ASP A 94 -1.82 -7.79 26.05
CA ASP A 94 -1.06 -8.75 26.86
C ASP A 94 -0.21 -8.06 27.96
N GLY A 95 -0.42 -6.76 28.16
CA GLY A 95 0.26 -5.95 29.17
C GLY A 95 1.72 -5.58 28.84
N ARG A 96 2.29 -6.11 27.75
CA ARG A 96 3.66 -5.82 27.33
C ARG A 96 3.78 -4.38 26.82
N HIS A 97 4.96 -3.78 26.96
CA HIS A 97 5.18 -2.43 26.43
C HIS A 97 4.98 -2.38 24.90
N SER A 98 5.34 -3.45 24.19
CA SER A 98 5.18 -3.57 22.73
C SER A 98 3.73 -3.63 22.25
N SER A 99 2.77 -3.94 23.11
CA SER A 99 1.33 -3.96 22.78
C SER A 99 0.61 -2.68 23.22
N LYS A 100 1.33 -1.71 23.81
CA LYS A 100 0.77 -0.42 24.23
C LYS A 100 0.99 0.64 23.15
N ILE A 101 -0.07 1.37 22.83
CA ILE A 101 -0.04 2.56 21.98
C ILE A 101 -0.44 3.73 22.87
N THR A 102 0.31 4.84 22.83
CA THR A 102 -0.06 6.03 23.61
C THR A 102 -1.42 6.56 23.13
N SER A 103 -2.24 7.07 24.04
CA SER A 103 -3.61 7.50 23.73
C SER A 103 -3.67 8.53 22.59
N GLU A 104 -2.69 9.44 22.53
CA GLU A 104 -2.61 10.45 21.46
C GLU A 104 -2.27 9.84 20.10
N VAL A 105 -1.32 8.90 20.04
CA VAL A 105 -0.98 8.18 18.80
C VAL A 105 -2.15 7.34 18.35
N PHE A 106 -2.83 6.65 19.27
CA PHE A 106 -4.01 5.86 19.01
C PHE A 106 -5.15 6.72 18.43
N ALA A 107 -5.47 7.84 19.08
CA ALA A 107 -6.49 8.78 18.63
C ALA A 107 -6.16 9.37 17.25
N THR A 108 -4.92 9.81 17.04
CA THR A 108 -4.46 10.34 15.75
C THR A 108 -4.56 9.27 14.65
N ALA A 109 -4.15 8.02 14.93
CA ALA A 109 -4.25 6.92 13.99
C ALA A 109 -5.70 6.61 13.61
N LEU A 110 -6.62 6.60 14.58
CA LEU A 110 -8.06 6.45 14.33
C LEU A 110 -8.63 7.60 13.51
N GLN A 111 -8.30 8.86 13.85
CA GLN A 111 -8.76 10.03 13.11
C GLN A 111 -8.31 9.99 11.65
N ARG A 112 -7.03 9.66 11.39
CA ARG A 112 -6.51 9.45 10.04
C ARG A 112 -7.22 8.30 9.32
N ARG A 113 -7.42 7.16 10.01
CA ARG A 113 -8.08 5.98 9.45
C ARG A 113 -9.50 6.28 8.99
N HIS A 114 -10.25 7.04 9.78
CA HIS A 114 -11.66 7.36 9.53
C HIS A 114 -11.88 8.69 8.79
N GLY A 115 -10.84 9.47 8.52
CA GLY A 115 -10.95 10.72 7.77
C GLY A 115 -11.47 11.89 8.61
N TYR A 116 -11.30 11.83 9.93
CA TYR A 116 -11.63 12.91 10.86
C TYR A 116 -10.49 13.94 10.95
N TYR A 117 -10.81 15.10 11.53
CA TYR A 117 -9.81 16.10 11.87
C TYR A 117 -8.90 15.61 12.99
N ILE A 118 -7.61 15.96 12.88
CA ILE A 118 -6.59 15.62 13.86
C ILE A 118 -6.76 16.55 15.06
N SER A 119 -7.31 16.01 16.15
CA SER A 119 -7.73 16.83 17.29
C SER A 119 -6.55 17.52 17.98
N CYS A 120 -5.40 16.86 18.08
CA CYS A 120 -4.21 17.44 18.70
C CYS A 120 -3.62 18.62 17.89
N ALA A 121 -3.93 18.70 16.59
CA ALA A 121 -3.51 19.81 15.74
C ALA A 121 -4.56 20.94 15.62
N LYS A 122 -5.73 20.80 16.26
CA LYS A 122 -6.84 21.76 16.12
C LYS A 122 -6.44 23.18 16.47
N TYR A 123 -5.85 23.39 17.65
CA TYR A 123 -5.48 24.72 18.14
C TYR A 123 -4.50 25.43 17.18
N VAL A 124 -3.54 24.69 16.63
CA VAL A 124 -2.55 25.23 15.69
C VAL A 124 -3.23 25.74 14.42
N TYR A 125 -4.16 24.96 13.86
CA TYR A 125 -4.88 25.35 12.65
C TYR A 125 -5.90 26.47 12.90
N ASP A 126 -6.57 26.47 14.04
CA ASP A 126 -7.49 27.56 14.42
C ASP A 126 -6.72 28.88 14.60
N ALA A 127 -5.53 28.85 15.21
CA ALA A 127 -4.67 30.02 15.35
C ALA A 127 -4.18 30.53 13.98
N LYS A 128 -3.84 29.62 13.05
CA LYS A 128 -3.47 29.98 11.67
C LYS A 128 -4.60 30.66 10.92
N GLU A 129 -5.82 30.12 11.00
CA GLU A 129 -7.00 30.77 10.40
C GLU A 129 -7.27 32.14 11.04
N ALA A 130 -7.16 32.26 12.37
CA ALA A 130 -7.32 33.54 13.06
C ALA A 130 -6.28 34.58 12.66
N ALA A 131 -5.09 34.15 12.25
CA ALA A 131 -4.03 35.00 11.70
C ALA A 131 -4.22 35.32 10.20
N GLY A 132 -5.29 34.84 9.56
CA GLY A 132 -5.56 35.02 8.14
C GLY A 132 -4.79 34.09 7.22
N GLU A 133 -4.15 33.03 7.74
CA GLU A 133 -3.50 32.02 6.92
C GLU A 133 -4.52 31.03 6.33
N THR A 134 -4.26 30.57 5.10
CA THR A 134 -5.09 29.52 4.46
C THR A 134 -4.87 28.17 5.14
N VAL A 135 -5.94 27.61 5.69
CA VAL A 135 -5.97 26.24 6.23
C VAL A 135 -6.94 25.39 5.41
N THR A 136 -6.44 24.32 4.79
CA THR A 136 -7.27 23.41 3.99
C THR A 136 -7.80 22.23 4.80
N ILE A 137 -8.85 21.57 4.29
CA ILE A 137 -9.39 20.34 4.87
C ILE A 137 -8.28 19.28 5.02
N GLY A 138 -7.43 19.13 4.00
CA GLY A 138 -6.29 18.21 4.04
C GLY A 138 -5.28 18.53 5.16
N MET A 139 -5.11 19.80 5.53
CA MET A 139 -4.27 20.19 6.68
C MET A 139 -4.89 19.67 7.97
N ARG A 140 -6.18 19.98 8.19
CA ARG A 140 -6.92 19.54 9.38
C ARG A 140 -7.01 18.02 9.50
N LYS A 141 -7.04 17.29 8.37
CA LYS A 141 -7.03 15.82 8.33
C LYS A 141 -5.63 15.18 8.33
N GLY A 142 -4.57 15.99 8.40
CA GLY A 142 -3.19 15.54 8.57
C GLY A 142 -2.48 15.08 7.29
N ASP A 143 -2.99 15.40 6.10
CA ASP A 143 -2.35 15.01 4.83
C ASP A 143 -1.01 15.72 4.66
N GLN A 144 -0.95 17.02 5.00
CA GLN A 144 0.31 17.78 4.95
C GLN A 144 1.31 17.30 6.00
N LEU A 145 0.87 16.91 7.19
CA LEU A 145 1.74 16.33 8.21
C LEU A 145 2.37 15.00 7.74
N ALA A 146 1.66 14.23 6.91
CA ALA A 146 2.18 12.96 6.37
C ALA A 146 3.02 13.11 5.09
N ASN A 147 2.81 14.15 4.29
CA ASN A 147 3.49 14.30 3.01
C ASN A 147 4.51 15.43 2.96
N GLY A 148 4.42 16.34 3.94
CA GLY A 148 5.19 17.55 3.99
C GLY A 148 4.69 18.60 3.01
N SER A 149 5.24 19.79 3.13
CA SER A 149 5.24 20.85 2.13
C SER A 149 6.59 21.57 2.18
N LYS A 150 6.76 22.59 1.34
CA LYS A 150 7.91 23.48 1.42
C LYS A 150 8.04 24.14 2.81
N ASP A 151 6.91 24.47 3.43
CA ASP A 151 6.83 25.24 4.68
C ASP A 151 6.72 24.36 5.93
N ILE A 152 6.28 23.10 5.77
CA ILE A 152 6.19 22.12 6.85
C ILE A 152 6.88 20.84 6.37
N PRO A 153 8.18 20.66 6.64
CA PRO A 153 8.88 19.45 6.24
C PRO A 153 8.24 18.23 6.92
N CYS A 154 8.01 17.17 6.15
CA CYS A 154 7.61 15.89 6.73
C CYS A 154 8.84 15.14 7.19
N GLU A 155 8.78 14.60 8.41
CA GLU A 155 9.77 13.66 8.89
C GLU A 155 9.49 12.25 8.31
N HIS A 156 9.94 12.05 7.07
CA HIS A 156 9.82 10.77 6.39
C HIS A 156 10.71 9.68 7.02
N ASN A 157 11.78 10.04 7.73
CA ASN A 157 12.75 9.07 8.25
C ASN A 157 12.16 8.28 9.41
N ILE A 158 11.36 8.87 10.30
CA ILE A 158 10.80 8.12 11.45
C ILE A 158 9.98 6.91 10.96
N ARG A 159 9.04 7.12 10.03
CA ARG A 159 8.20 6.03 9.53
C ARG A 159 8.96 5.04 8.65
N HIS A 160 9.92 5.52 7.86
CA HIS A 160 10.79 4.67 7.03
C HIS A 160 11.68 3.80 7.92
N ASN A 161 12.43 4.40 8.85
CA ASN A 161 13.32 3.70 9.76
C ASN A 161 12.57 2.69 10.63
N GLY A 162 11.40 3.06 11.17
CA GLY A 162 10.57 2.14 11.96
C GLY A 162 10.17 0.88 11.16
N THR A 163 9.76 1.08 9.90
CA THR A 163 9.39 -0.03 9.00
C THR A 163 10.62 -0.81 8.56
N MET A 164 11.74 -0.13 8.30
CA MET A 164 13.02 -0.74 7.93
C MET A 164 13.56 -1.63 9.04
N TYR A 165 13.54 -1.19 10.31
CA TYR A 165 13.99 -2.03 11.42
C TYR A 165 13.07 -3.23 11.63
N ALA A 166 11.76 -3.07 11.48
CA ALA A 166 10.83 -4.21 11.52
C ALA A 166 11.12 -5.21 10.39
N ALA A 167 11.35 -4.73 9.17
CA ALA A 167 11.72 -5.56 8.04
C ALA A 167 13.11 -6.20 8.20
N ALA A 168 14.08 -5.50 8.80
CA ALA A 168 15.40 -6.02 9.10
C ALA A 168 15.34 -7.16 10.12
N ASN A 169 14.57 -6.98 11.19
CA ASN A 169 14.33 -8.03 12.20
C ASN A 169 13.64 -9.23 11.55
N MET A 170 12.64 -8.96 10.71
CA MET A 170 11.97 -9.97 9.93
C MET A 170 12.98 -10.74 9.09
N VAL A 171 13.83 -10.10 8.28
CA VAL A 171 14.87 -10.76 7.45
C VAL A 171 15.88 -11.52 8.31
N ARG A 172 16.46 -10.90 9.34
CA ARG A 172 17.46 -11.52 10.24
C ARG A 172 16.97 -12.80 10.89
N ALA A 173 15.68 -12.91 11.20
CA ALA A 173 15.13 -14.09 11.85
C ALA A 173 15.27 -15.39 11.02
N ARG A 174 15.54 -15.28 9.72
CA ARG A 174 15.66 -16.39 8.77
C ARG A 174 16.84 -16.24 7.82
N ALA A 175 17.60 -15.16 7.96
CA ALA A 175 18.67 -14.85 7.04
C ALA A 175 19.72 -15.96 7.07
N CYS A 176 20.11 -16.42 5.90
CA CYS A 176 21.22 -17.36 5.75
C CYS A 176 22.55 -16.61 5.53
N GLY A 177 22.44 -15.33 5.14
CA GLY A 177 23.55 -14.43 4.91
C GLY A 177 23.64 -13.28 5.93
N LYS A 178 24.76 -12.54 5.90
CA LYS A 178 24.90 -11.31 6.68
C LYS A 178 23.96 -10.25 6.13
N LEU A 179 23.10 -9.68 6.98
CA LEU A 179 22.29 -8.52 6.63
C LEU A 179 23.09 -7.22 6.83
N VAL A 180 23.35 -6.52 5.73
CA VAL A 180 23.92 -5.17 5.68
C VAL A 180 22.79 -4.15 5.62
N LEU A 181 22.87 -3.10 6.43
CA LEU A 181 21.97 -1.95 6.35
C LEU A 181 22.69 -0.82 5.62
N GLY A 182 21.97 -0.07 4.78
CA GLY A 182 22.53 1.11 4.14
C GLY A 182 22.67 2.28 5.09
N ASP A 183 23.63 3.15 4.75
CA ASP A 183 23.82 4.43 5.39
C ASP A 183 23.89 5.53 4.33
N LYS A 184 22.89 6.42 4.34
CA LYS A 184 22.86 7.57 3.42
C LYS A 184 23.94 8.60 3.73
N ALA A 185 24.43 8.66 4.97
CA ALA A 185 25.53 9.53 5.35
C ALA A 185 26.88 8.97 4.87
N ASN A 186 26.97 7.66 4.62
CA ASN A 186 28.17 6.98 4.14
C ASN A 186 27.84 5.99 2.99
N PRO A 187 27.44 6.52 1.81
CA PRO A 187 26.96 5.70 0.69
C PRO A 187 28.00 4.69 0.16
N GLN A 188 29.28 4.96 0.39
CA GLN A 188 30.42 4.13 -0.01
C GLN A 188 30.35 2.73 0.63
N THR A 189 29.75 2.61 1.81
CA THR A 189 29.60 1.32 2.52
C THR A 189 28.79 0.29 1.74
N THR A 190 27.86 0.73 0.89
CA THR A 190 27.00 -0.16 0.07
C THR A 190 27.18 0.02 -1.43
N PHE A 191 28.13 0.85 -1.84
CA PHE A 191 28.41 1.13 -3.26
C PHE A 191 28.72 -0.15 -4.03
N HIS A 192 29.48 -1.07 -3.44
CA HIS A 192 29.81 -2.37 -4.04
C HIS A 192 28.59 -3.28 -4.26
N LEU A 193 27.45 -2.99 -3.63
CA LEU A 193 26.19 -3.75 -3.76
C LEU A 193 25.23 -3.10 -4.77
N ASN A 194 25.15 -1.77 -4.80
CA ASN A 194 24.37 -1.03 -5.80
C ASN A 194 24.98 0.38 -6.00
N GLU A 195 25.46 0.65 -7.20
CA GLU A 195 26.04 1.93 -7.58
C GLU A 195 24.93 2.93 -7.94
N GLY A 196 25.06 4.18 -7.48
CA GLY A 196 24.13 5.28 -7.77
C GLY A 196 22.92 5.39 -6.85
N HIS A 197 22.63 4.38 -6.02
CA HIS A 197 21.59 4.46 -4.97
C HIS A 197 21.95 3.60 -3.76
N VAL A 198 21.91 4.19 -2.56
CA VAL A 198 22.16 3.48 -1.29
C VAL A 198 21.05 2.47 -1.06
N THR A 199 21.43 1.20 -0.89
CA THR A 199 20.46 0.16 -0.59
C THR A 199 19.91 0.31 0.82
N ASP A 200 18.61 0.17 1.05
CA ASP A 200 18.09 0.22 2.43
C ASP A 200 18.64 -0.97 3.24
N MET A 201 18.55 -2.19 2.70
CA MET A 201 19.09 -3.40 3.31
C MET A 201 19.50 -4.40 2.23
N CYS A 202 20.56 -5.18 2.47
CA CYS A 202 21.00 -6.24 1.58
C CYS A 202 21.48 -7.45 2.38
N GLU A 203 20.93 -8.62 2.06
CA GLU A 203 21.36 -9.90 2.61
C GLU A 203 22.37 -10.53 1.64
N ILE A 204 23.63 -10.62 2.08
CA ILE A 204 24.74 -11.12 1.26
C ILE A 204 24.59 -12.62 1.06
N GLY A 205 24.54 -13.08 -0.18
CA GLY A 205 24.27 -14.49 -0.51
C GLY A 205 22.91 -15.01 0.00
N GLY A 206 21.95 -14.11 0.22
CA GLY A 206 20.66 -14.43 0.86
C GLY A 206 19.75 -15.37 0.06
N ASP A 207 20.01 -15.56 -1.23
CA ASP A 207 19.30 -16.56 -2.02
C ASP A 207 19.99 -17.92 -1.95
N LEU A 208 19.40 -18.87 -1.23
CA LEU A 208 20.00 -20.19 -1.00
C LEU A 208 20.30 -20.97 -2.30
N GLN A 209 19.50 -20.77 -3.35
CA GLN A 209 19.65 -21.52 -4.60
C GLN A 209 20.78 -21.00 -5.48
N SER A 210 20.89 -19.67 -5.60
CA SER A 210 21.82 -19.02 -6.53
C SER A 210 22.96 -18.30 -5.84
N GLN A 211 22.96 -18.22 -4.50
CA GLN A 211 23.92 -17.48 -3.67
C GLN A 211 24.02 -16.00 -4.06
N ARG A 212 22.94 -15.44 -4.63
CA ARG A 212 22.87 -14.04 -5.03
C ARG A 212 22.54 -13.16 -3.83
N ASP A 213 23.08 -11.95 -3.84
CA ASP A 213 22.73 -10.92 -2.88
C ASP A 213 21.26 -10.49 -3.03
N VAL A 214 20.56 -10.37 -1.91
CA VAL A 214 19.14 -10.01 -1.89
C VAL A 214 18.95 -8.65 -1.24
N HIS A 215 18.63 -7.65 -2.06
CA HIS A 215 18.28 -6.31 -1.63
C HIS A 215 16.81 -6.22 -1.21
N TYR A 216 16.55 -5.46 -0.16
CA TYR A 216 15.21 -5.15 0.33
C TYR A 216 15.06 -3.62 0.39
N GLU A 217 14.32 -3.05 -0.57
CA GLU A 217 14.05 -1.61 -0.61
C GLU A 217 12.77 -1.30 0.15
N VAL A 218 12.86 -0.45 1.18
CA VAL A 218 11.73 -0.08 2.04
C VAL A 218 11.12 1.23 1.58
N LYS A 219 9.81 1.24 1.39
CA LYS A 219 9.05 2.42 1.01
C LYS A 219 7.81 2.55 1.86
N VAL A 220 7.64 3.74 2.45
CA VAL A 220 6.48 4.09 3.27
C VAL A 220 5.74 5.30 2.69
N PRO A 221 5.19 5.20 1.46
CA PRO A 221 4.46 6.29 0.82
C PRO A 221 3.09 6.51 1.47
N SER A 222 2.50 7.70 1.29
CA SER A 222 1.09 7.88 1.59
C SER A 222 0.25 7.65 0.34
N ALA A 223 -0.92 7.02 0.50
CA ALA A 223 -1.91 6.96 -0.57
C ALA A 223 -2.56 8.32 -0.87
N LEU A 224 -2.49 9.28 0.08
CA LEU A 224 -3.20 10.56 0.01
C LEU A 224 -2.24 11.68 -0.42
N THR A 225 -1.93 11.76 -1.71
CA THR A 225 -1.03 12.79 -2.27
C THR A 225 -1.80 13.83 -3.07
N LYS A 226 -1.40 15.10 -2.98
CA LYS A 226 -1.95 16.17 -3.83
C LYS A 226 -1.55 15.97 -5.30
N THR A 227 -0.33 15.48 -5.52
CA THR A 227 0.16 15.17 -6.86
C THR A 227 -0.59 13.97 -7.41
N ARG A 228 -1.23 14.15 -8.58
CA ARG A 228 -1.93 13.10 -9.31
C ARG A 228 -1.28 12.91 -10.67
N GLN A 229 -1.03 11.67 -11.04
CA GLN A 229 -0.67 11.31 -12.40
C GLN A 229 -1.92 10.86 -13.13
N ALA A 230 -2.24 11.52 -14.24
CA ALA A 230 -3.43 11.18 -15.04
C ALA A 230 -3.27 9.85 -15.81
N GLY A 231 -2.08 9.22 -15.77
CA GLY A 231 -1.73 8.08 -16.61
C GLY A 231 -1.51 8.43 -18.08
N GLN A 232 -1.59 9.72 -18.42
CA GLN A 232 -1.37 10.21 -19.76
C GLN A 232 0.15 10.26 -20.00
N GLY A 233 0.61 9.36 -20.87
CA GLY A 233 1.98 9.40 -21.35
C GLY A 233 2.22 10.54 -22.34
N SER A 234 3.43 10.65 -22.87
CA SER A 234 3.77 11.63 -23.90
C SER A 234 4.63 11.02 -25.00
N ALA A 235 4.63 11.61 -26.20
CA ALA A 235 5.44 11.12 -27.32
C ALA A 235 6.96 11.11 -27.00
N ALA A 236 7.40 11.91 -26.04
CA ALA A 236 8.80 11.97 -25.60
C ALA A 236 9.14 10.95 -24.49
N HIS A 237 8.15 10.57 -23.67
CA HIS A 237 8.37 9.80 -22.44
C HIS A 237 7.62 8.46 -22.40
N GLY A 238 6.81 8.14 -23.40
CA GLY A 238 6.00 6.92 -23.44
C GLY A 238 4.89 6.94 -22.39
N GLY A 239 4.36 5.76 -22.07
CA GLY A 239 3.35 5.55 -21.03
C GLY A 239 3.75 6.07 -19.65
N CYS A 240 2.76 6.44 -18.84
CA CYS A 240 2.96 6.94 -17.47
C CYS A 240 2.02 6.20 -16.50
N CYS A 241 2.44 6.03 -15.24
CA CYS A 241 1.58 5.50 -14.18
C CYS A 241 0.36 6.41 -13.95
N ALA A 242 -0.76 5.82 -13.54
CA ALA A 242 -1.97 6.54 -13.19
C ALA A 242 -2.20 6.48 -11.67
N SER A 243 -2.61 7.59 -11.07
CA SER A 243 -3.05 7.61 -9.67
C SER A 243 -4.49 7.12 -9.57
N LEU A 244 -4.64 5.86 -9.15
CA LEU A 244 -5.90 5.11 -9.14
C LEU A 244 -6.25 4.55 -7.74
N GLY A 245 -5.73 5.16 -6.68
CA GLY A 245 -5.99 4.75 -5.29
C GLY A 245 -7.47 4.77 -4.88
N HIS A 246 -8.30 5.54 -5.56
CA HIS A 246 -9.75 5.56 -5.41
C HIS A 246 -10.48 4.38 -6.08
N LYS A 247 -9.76 3.54 -6.84
CA LYS A 247 -10.32 2.35 -7.50
C LYS A 247 -9.76 1.05 -6.96
N PHE A 248 -8.48 1.03 -6.59
CA PHE A 248 -7.83 -0.18 -6.09
C PHE A 248 -6.70 0.11 -5.11
N GLY A 249 -6.45 -0.86 -4.23
CA GLY A 249 -5.39 -0.81 -3.23
C GLY A 249 -4.04 -0.52 -3.85
N PHE A 250 -3.26 0.36 -3.21
CA PHE A 250 -1.94 0.78 -3.66
C PHE A 250 -1.90 1.49 -5.03
N GLY A 251 -3.05 1.86 -5.60
CA GLY A 251 -3.14 2.48 -6.92
C GLY A 251 -2.51 3.87 -7.03
N ASN A 252 -2.12 4.49 -5.92
CA ASN A 252 -1.36 5.74 -5.90
C ASN A 252 0.13 5.52 -5.58
N THR A 253 0.55 4.31 -5.20
CA THR A 253 1.84 4.08 -4.53
C THR A 253 2.68 2.98 -5.17
N LEU A 254 2.10 1.81 -5.44
CA LEU A 254 2.88 0.62 -5.81
C LEU A 254 3.49 0.73 -7.20
N ASP A 255 2.71 1.03 -8.23
CA ASP A 255 3.21 1.07 -9.61
C ASP A 255 4.33 2.11 -9.78
N GLN A 256 4.14 3.30 -9.21
CA GLN A 256 5.16 4.35 -9.25
C GLN A 256 6.41 3.94 -8.48
N THR A 257 6.26 3.23 -7.35
CA THR A 257 7.39 2.73 -6.58
C THR A 257 8.14 1.63 -7.32
N LEU A 258 7.42 0.69 -7.95
CA LEU A 258 8.01 -0.36 -8.79
C LEU A 258 8.81 0.25 -9.93
N LEU A 259 8.22 1.20 -10.66
CA LEU A 259 8.91 1.91 -11.74
C LEU A 259 10.15 2.62 -11.22
N LYS A 260 10.05 3.39 -10.12
CA LYS A 260 11.19 4.12 -9.54
C LYS A 260 12.33 3.18 -9.10
N VAL A 261 12.00 2.09 -8.42
CA VAL A 261 12.99 1.21 -7.77
C VAL A 261 13.57 0.21 -8.77
N LEU A 262 12.73 -0.52 -9.49
CA LEU A 262 13.14 -1.60 -10.39
C LEU A 262 13.35 -1.13 -11.83
N GLY A 263 12.72 -0.02 -12.22
CA GLY A 263 12.69 0.40 -13.61
C GLY A 263 11.67 -0.37 -14.44
N CYS A 264 11.71 -0.17 -15.74
CA CYS A 264 10.98 -0.97 -16.71
C CYS A 264 11.76 -1.06 -18.02
N LYS A 265 11.61 -2.19 -18.70
CA LYS A 265 12.11 -2.35 -20.08
C LYS A 265 11.20 -1.61 -21.04
N GLU A 266 11.76 -1.16 -22.16
CA GLU A 266 10.97 -0.63 -23.26
C GLU A 266 9.96 -1.68 -23.77
N ARG A 267 8.75 -1.22 -24.11
CA ARG A 267 7.69 -2.04 -24.70
C ARG A 267 7.01 -1.30 -25.83
N GLY A 268 6.83 -1.97 -26.97
CA GLY A 268 6.22 -1.37 -28.16
C GLY A 268 7.18 -0.46 -28.91
N HIS A 269 6.69 0.21 -29.95
CA HIS A 269 7.50 1.13 -30.77
C HIS A 269 7.01 2.56 -30.61
N LYS A 270 7.92 3.54 -30.57
CA LYS A 270 7.60 4.96 -30.34
C LYS A 270 6.52 5.53 -31.26
N SER A 271 6.43 5.04 -32.51
CA SER A 271 5.40 5.47 -33.47
C SER A 271 3.96 5.07 -33.08
N GLN A 272 3.79 4.14 -32.14
CA GLN A 272 2.48 3.73 -31.63
C GLN A 272 1.87 4.76 -30.65
N GLY A 273 2.60 5.82 -30.32
CA GLY A 273 2.22 6.79 -29.30
C GLY A 273 2.29 6.21 -27.89
N PRO A 274 1.99 7.00 -26.85
CA PRO A 274 2.10 6.56 -25.46
C PRO A 274 1.11 5.46 -25.11
N LEU A 275 1.44 4.63 -24.12
CA LEU A 275 0.52 3.62 -23.59
C LEU A 275 -0.83 4.21 -23.18
N VAL A 276 -1.90 3.67 -23.74
CA VAL A 276 -3.28 3.94 -23.35
C VAL A 276 -3.77 2.84 -22.41
N HIS A 277 -3.94 3.17 -21.12
CA HIS A 277 -4.34 2.21 -20.08
C HIS A 277 -5.65 1.48 -20.39
N ALA A 278 -6.61 2.15 -21.03
CA ALA A 278 -7.92 1.55 -21.36
C ALA A 278 -7.82 0.41 -22.39
N THR A 279 -6.82 0.45 -23.29
CA THR A 279 -6.67 -0.54 -24.37
C THR A 279 -5.45 -1.44 -24.19
N GLY A 280 -4.53 -1.07 -23.29
CA GLY A 280 -3.25 -1.76 -23.09
C GLY A 280 -2.23 -1.58 -24.22
N LYS A 281 -2.58 -0.83 -25.27
CA LYS A 281 -1.76 -0.59 -26.47
C LYS A 281 -0.94 0.69 -26.36
N GLY A 282 0.18 0.74 -27.07
CA GLY A 282 1.08 1.89 -27.13
C GLY A 282 2.47 1.59 -26.58
N TRP A 283 3.32 2.61 -26.60
CA TRP A 283 4.73 2.56 -26.23
C TRP A 283 4.96 2.92 -24.77
N VAL A 284 5.81 2.14 -24.11
CA VAL A 284 6.38 2.44 -22.80
C VAL A 284 7.88 2.59 -23.02
N LYS A 285 8.42 3.76 -22.68
CA LYS A 285 9.85 4.03 -22.76
C LYS A 285 10.58 3.27 -21.66
N GLU A 286 11.79 2.81 -21.95
CA GLU A 286 12.68 2.27 -20.91
C GLU A 286 12.91 3.30 -19.79
N HIS A 287 12.91 2.81 -18.56
CA HIS A 287 13.32 3.56 -17.39
C HIS A 287 14.29 2.72 -16.56
N LYS A 288 15.51 3.23 -16.36
CA LYS A 288 16.47 2.63 -15.42
C LYS A 288 16.07 3.02 -14.00
N GLY A 289 15.68 2.03 -13.20
CA GLY A 289 15.33 2.23 -11.80
C GLY A 289 16.56 2.45 -10.91
N GLN A 290 16.31 2.80 -9.65
CA GLN A 290 17.34 3.03 -8.63
C GLN A 290 18.27 1.83 -8.42
N TYR A 291 17.78 0.60 -8.66
CA TYR A 291 18.55 -0.64 -8.49
C TYR A 291 18.97 -1.27 -9.81
N TYR A 292 19.07 -0.49 -10.89
CA TYR A 292 19.49 -1.00 -12.19
C TYR A 292 20.85 -1.73 -12.11
N ASP A 293 21.81 -1.16 -11.38
CA ASP A 293 23.14 -1.73 -11.20
C ASP A 293 23.09 -3.07 -10.43
N ALA A 294 22.39 -3.14 -9.30
CA ALA A 294 22.16 -4.39 -8.58
C ALA A 294 21.54 -5.47 -9.48
N LEU A 295 20.48 -5.13 -10.22
CA LEU A 295 19.73 -6.10 -11.04
C LEU A 295 20.50 -6.60 -12.26
N HIS A 296 21.28 -5.74 -12.91
CA HIS A 296 21.81 -6.00 -14.26
C HIS A 296 23.33 -6.06 -14.36
N VAL A 297 24.06 -5.54 -13.38
CA VAL A 297 25.53 -5.54 -13.36
C VAL A 297 26.05 -6.49 -12.28
N LYS A 298 25.53 -6.36 -11.06
CA LYS A 298 26.00 -7.13 -9.89
C LYS A 298 25.26 -8.45 -9.68
N ASN A 299 24.31 -8.76 -10.56
CA ASN A 299 23.53 -9.99 -10.50
C ASN A 299 22.86 -10.20 -9.12
N GLY A 300 22.32 -9.14 -8.53
CA GLY A 300 21.55 -9.17 -7.27
C GLY A 300 20.05 -9.33 -7.51
N ILE A 301 19.31 -9.70 -6.46
CA ILE A 301 17.84 -9.78 -6.44
C ILE A 301 17.33 -8.57 -5.67
N VAL A 302 16.28 -7.90 -6.17
CA VAL A 302 15.69 -6.75 -5.49
C VAL A 302 14.23 -7.05 -5.12
N LYS A 303 13.94 -6.94 -3.83
CA LYS A 303 12.62 -7.13 -3.23
C LYS A 303 12.10 -5.79 -2.70
N ILE A 304 10.84 -5.47 -2.97
CA ILE A 304 10.22 -4.24 -2.45
C ILE A 304 9.42 -4.54 -1.19
N CYS A 305 9.75 -3.79 -0.14
CA CYS A 305 9.06 -3.71 1.14
C CYS A 305 8.23 -2.41 1.20
N LEU A 306 7.04 -2.40 0.58
CA LEU A 306 6.12 -1.27 0.56
C LEU A 306 5.01 -1.44 1.60
N VAL A 307 4.91 -0.44 2.48
CA VAL A 307 3.83 -0.30 3.45
C VAL A 307 3.26 1.11 3.31
N GLU A 308 1.97 1.28 3.03
CA GLU A 308 1.39 2.63 2.98
C GLU A 308 1.33 3.25 4.38
N SER A 309 1.34 4.58 4.47
CA SER A 309 1.25 5.28 5.76
C SER A 309 -0.07 5.04 6.51
N GLN A 310 -1.08 4.49 5.84
CA GLN A 310 -2.33 3.99 6.42
C GLN A 310 -2.22 2.56 7.00
N GLY A 311 -1.04 1.92 6.91
CA GLY A 311 -0.72 0.59 7.45
C GLY A 311 -0.89 -0.56 6.47
N GLY A 312 -1.40 -0.31 5.25
CA GLY A 312 -1.59 -1.36 4.25
C GLY A 312 -0.25 -1.94 3.77
N ILE A 313 -0.11 -3.26 3.79
CA ILE A 313 1.10 -3.96 3.28
C ILE A 313 0.87 -4.42 1.84
N ALA A 314 1.74 -4.00 0.93
CA ALA A 314 1.59 -4.27 -0.50
C ALA A 314 1.74 -5.77 -0.84
N PRO A 315 1.13 -6.25 -1.94
CA PRO A 315 1.21 -7.65 -2.34
C PRO A 315 2.64 -8.22 -2.45
N PRO A 316 3.64 -7.51 -3.02
CA PRO A 316 5.01 -8.02 -3.04
C PRO A 316 5.58 -8.24 -1.63
N THR A 317 5.32 -7.31 -0.72
CA THR A 317 5.79 -7.38 0.67
C THR A 317 5.07 -8.45 1.48
N LYS A 318 3.75 -8.58 1.29
CA LYS A 318 2.96 -9.69 1.84
C LYS A 318 3.53 -11.05 1.43
N ARG A 319 3.93 -11.20 0.15
CA ARG A 319 4.55 -12.44 -0.34
C ARG A 319 5.87 -12.74 0.37
N ILE A 320 6.70 -11.73 0.62
CA ILE A 320 7.94 -11.89 1.39
C ILE A 320 7.64 -12.39 2.81
N ILE A 321 6.70 -11.72 3.51
CA ILE A 321 6.29 -12.10 4.87
C ILE A 321 5.81 -13.55 4.90
N HIS A 322 4.91 -13.93 3.98
CA HIS A 322 4.35 -15.28 3.93
C HIS A 322 5.38 -16.34 3.57
N ASN A 323 6.28 -16.08 2.62
CA ASN A 323 7.29 -17.04 2.23
C ASN A 323 8.17 -17.41 3.41
N PHE A 324 8.66 -16.39 4.08
CA PHE A 324 9.59 -16.60 5.17
C PHE A 324 8.86 -16.81 6.53
N ALA A 325 7.56 -17.12 6.52
CA ALA A 325 6.81 -17.63 7.67
C ALA A 325 6.45 -19.11 7.49
N LYS A 326 6.72 -19.68 6.31
CA LYS A 326 6.59 -21.11 6.01
C LYS A 326 7.88 -21.90 6.27
N GLU A 327 8.99 -21.18 6.35
CA GLU A 327 10.33 -21.64 6.72
C GLU A 327 10.52 -21.45 8.22
#